data_AF-A0A832GLB4-F1
#
_entry.id   AF-A0A832GLB4-F1
#
_cell.length_a   1.000
_cell.length_b   1.000
_cell.length_c   1.000
_cell.angle_alpha   90.00
_cell.angle_beta   90.00
_cell.angle_gamma   90.00
#
_symmetry.space_group_name_H-M   'P 1'
#
loop_
_entity.id
_entity.type
_entity.pdbx_description
1 polymer ?
#
loop_
_entity_poly.entity_id
_entity_poly.type
_entity_poly.pdbx_seq_one_letter_code
_entity_poly.pdbx_strand_id
1 'polypeptide(L)'
;MENYGLNFQSLQNIKVLAQRDPKLALKKLTAEFESLLWYEILKGLDRTTMKSGFFPESMEKRIFQEYLYQEIARKVSGKRGSLAEYLYQNLEKTPYFKQKGQTAENK
;
A
#
# COMPACT_ATOMS: atom_id res chain seq x y z
N MET A 1 -16.62 7.59 -10.95
CA MET A 1 -15.26 7.86 -10.45
C MET A 1 -14.97 6.81 -9.40
N GLU A 2 -14.04 5.87 -9.68
CA GLU A 2 -13.69 4.82 -8.72
C GLU A 2 -13.09 5.47 -7.48
N ASN A 3 -13.75 5.31 -6.31
CA ASN A 3 -13.26 5.79 -5.03
C ASN A 3 -12.03 4.97 -4.64
N TYR A 4 -10.88 5.33 -5.20
CA TYR A 4 -9.60 5.00 -4.58
C TYR A 4 -9.64 5.67 -3.22
N GLY A 5 -9.86 4.89 -2.16
CA GLY A 5 -9.48 5.24 -0.81
C GLY A 5 -7.95 5.31 -0.69
N LEU A 6 -7.28 5.99 -1.63
CA LEU A 6 -6.02 6.64 -1.35
C LEU A 6 -6.32 7.46 -0.11
N ASN A 7 -5.77 7.01 1.01
CA ASN A 7 -5.83 7.76 2.23
C ASN A 7 -4.93 8.98 1.99
N PHE A 8 -5.43 9.99 1.28
CA PHE A 8 -4.69 11.21 0.95
C PHE A 8 -4.16 11.84 2.25
N GLN A 9 -4.88 11.64 3.36
CA GLN A 9 -4.42 11.98 4.69
C GLN A 9 -3.18 11.17 5.13
N SER A 10 -3.12 9.85 4.87
CA SER A 10 -1.91 9.04 5.14
C SER A 10 -0.72 9.56 4.36
N LEU A 11 -0.89 9.92 3.08
CA LEU A 11 0.18 10.50 2.27
C LEU A 11 0.67 11.86 2.79
N GLN A 12 -0.25 12.75 3.20
CA GLN A 12 0.13 14.03 3.80
C GLN A 12 0.89 13.82 5.12
N ASN A 13 0.41 12.91 5.96
CA ASN A 13 1.08 12.55 7.21
C ASN A 13 2.49 11.97 6.96
N ILE A 14 2.65 11.16 5.91
CA ILE A 14 3.96 10.61 5.51
C ILE A 14 4.89 11.72 5.00
N LYS A 15 4.39 12.71 4.24
CA LYS A 15 5.20 13.85 3.80
C LYS A 15 5.72 14.68 4.97
N VAL A 16 4.87 14.96 5.95
CA VAL A 16 5.27 15.64 7.18
C VAL A 16 6.29 14.81 7.96
N LEU A 17 6.05 13.50 8.09
CA LEU A 17 7.00 12.59 8.74
C LEU A 17 8.35 12.55 8.04
N ALA A 18 8.38 12.59 6.70
CA ALA A 18 9.61 12.55 5.91
C ALA A 18 10.54 13.75 6.14
N GLN A 19 10.02 14.85 6.70
CA GLN A 19 10.83 16.00 7.10
C GLN A 19 11.54 15.77 8.44
N ARG A 20 10.97 14.94 9.32
CA ARG A 20 11.50 14.65 10.66
C ARG A 20 12.31 13.35 10.70
N ASP A 21 11.76 12.30 10.11
CA ASP A 21 12.33 10.96 10.06
C ASP A 21 12.14 10.37 8.65
N PRO A 22 13.12 10.54 7.76
CA PRO A 22 13.02 10.05 6.38
C PRO A 22 13.04 8.52 6.30
N LYS A 23 13.68 7.81 7.25
CA LYS A 23 13.74 6.34 7.27
C LYS A 23 12.39 5.75 7.64
N LEU A 24 11.80 6.24 8.73
CA LEU A 24 10.46 5.81 9.15
C LEU A 24 9.38 6.19 8.14
N ALA A 25 9.51 7.35 7.48
CA ALA A 25 8.61 7.74 6.40
C ALA A 25 8.69 6.81 5.19
N LEU A 26 9.89 6.41 4.78
CA LEU A 26 10.08 5.44 3.69
C LEU A 26 9.48 4.07 4.02
N LYS A 27 9.63 3.62 5.27
CA LYS A 27 9.01 2.37 5.75
C LYS A 27 7.49 2.43 5.72
N LYS A 28 6.89 3.54 6.16
CA LYS A 28 5.44 3.71 6.08
C LYS A 28 4.95 3.81 4.63
N LEU A 29 5.67 4.53 3.78
CA LEU A 29 5.32 4.67 2.36
C LEU A 29 5.30 3.33 1.63
N THR A 30 6.30 2.48 1.85
CA THR A 30 6.39 1.16 1.22
C THR A 30 5.28 0.22 1.68
N ALA A 31 4.85 0.31 2.95
CA ALA A 31 3.68 -0.41 3.45
C ALA A 31 2.37 0.09 2.81
N GLU A 32 2.14 1.39 2.75
CA GLU A 32 0.95 1.95 2.08
C GLU A 32 0.89 1.53 0.61
N PHE A 33 2.04 1.57 -0.08
CA PHE A 33 2.15 1.12 -1.47
C PHE A 33 1.82 -0.37 -1.63
N GLU A 34 2.37 -1.25 -0.77
CA GLU A 34 2.06 -2.68 -0.79
C GLU A 34 0.55 -2.94 -0.59
N SER A 35 -0.10 -2.18 0.29
CA SER A 35 -1.56 -2.29 0.47
C SER A 35 -2.31 -1.92 -0.81
N LEU A 36 -1.92 -0.86 -1.50
CA LEU A 36 -2.57 -0.49 -2.77
C LEU A 36 -2.34 -1.55 -3.85
N LEU A 37 -1.13 -2.12 -3.90
CA LEU A 37 -0.80 -3.17 -4.85
C LEU A 37 -1.64 -4.43 -4.60
N TRP A 38 -1.74 -4.89 -3.34
CA TRP A 38 -2.56 -6.06 -3.01
C TRP A 38 -4.03 -5.84 -3.37
N TYR A 39 -4.55 -4.64 -3.13
CA TYR A 39 -5.91 -4.30 -3.52
C TYR A 39 -6.11 -4.43 -5.03
N GLU A 40 -5.21 -3.88 -5.85
CA GLU A 40 -5.33 -3.96 -7.31
C GLU A 40 -5.12 -5.39 -7.84
N ILE A 41 -4.23 -6.17 -7.22
CA ILE A 41 -4.05 -7.60 -7.54
C ILE A 41 -5.36 -8.37 -7.29
N LEU A 42 -5.97 -8.19 -6.13
CA LEU A 42 -7.22 -8.88 -5.77
C LEU A 42 -8.38 -8.45 -6.66
N LYS A 43 -8.47 -7.15 -6.97
CA LYS A 43 -9.46 -6.62 -7.91
C LYS A 43 -9.24 -7.14 -9.32
N GLY A 44 -7.98 -7.22 -9.76
CA GLY A 44 -7.58 -7.80 -11.05
C GLY A 44 -7.95 -9.27 -11.15
N LEU A 45 -7.70 -10.04 -10.08
CA LEU A 45 -8.09 -11.45 -9.98
C LEU A 45 -9.62 -11.61 -10.07
N ASP A 46 -10.40 -10.80 -9.35
CA ASP A 46 -11.86 -10.84 -9.42
C ASP A 46 -12.39 -10.54 -10.83
N ARG A 47 -11.74 -9.61 -11.55
CA ARG A 47 -12.07 -9.27 -12.94
C ARG A 47 -11.76 -10.42 -13.93
N THR A 48 -10.71 -11.18 -13.70
CA THR A 48 -10.27 -12.27 -14.61
C THR A 48 -10.86 -13.62 -14.27
N THR A 49 -11.37 -13.80 -13.05
CA THR A 49 -12.00 -15.06 -12.64
C THR A 49 -13.36 -15.19 -13.30
N MET A 50 -13.62 -16.31 -13.99
CA MET A 50 -14.93 -16.59 -14.58
C MET A 50 -16.00 -16.60 -13.49
N LYS A 51 -16.92 -15.65 -13.57
CA LYS A 51 -18.03 -15.56 -12.64
C LYS A 51 -18.99 -16.70 -12.97
N SER A 52 -19.21 -17.63 -12.04
CA SER A 52 -20.16 -18.72 -12.24
C SER A 52 -21.53 -18.10 -12.53
N GLY A 53 -22.13 -18.42 -13.68
CA GLY A 53 -23.47 -17.95 -14.06
C GLY A 53 -24.59 -18.42 -13.12
N PHE A 54 -24.25 -19.19 -12.08
CA PHE A 54 -25.17 -19.73 -11.09
C PHE A 54 -25.69 -18.69 -10.10
N PHE A 55 -24.95 -17.60 -9.85
CA PHE A 55 -25.36 -16.52 -8.96
C PHE A 55 -25.22 -15.16 -9.67
N PRO A 56 -26.30 -14.38 -9.80
CA PRO A 56 -26.19 -13.02 -10.33
C PRO A 56 -25.29 -12.17 -9.42
N GLU A 57 -24.44 -11.34 -10.02
CA GLU A 57 -23.66 -10.35 -9.28
C GLU A 57 -24.60 -9.30 -8.69
N SER A 58 -24.83 -9.36 -7.38
CA SER A 58 -25.55 -8.30 -6.67
C SER A 58 -24.60 -7.14 -6.34
N MET A 59 -25.15 -5.92 -6.26
CA MET A 59 -24.37 -4.72 -5.92
C MET A 59 -23.76 -4.84 -4.51
N GLU A 60 -24.49 -5.46 -3.59
CA GLU A 60 -24.09 -5.70 -2.20
C GLU A 60 -22.89 -6.65 -2.13
N LYS A 61 -22.89 -7.71 -2.96
CA LYS A 61 -21.78 -8.66 -3.05
C LYS A 61 -20.50 -7.97 -3.52
N ARG A 62 -20.61 -7.10 -4.54
CA ARG A 62 -19.47 -6.34 -5.06
C ARG A 62 -18.89 -5.40 -4.00
N ILE A 63 -19.75 -4.65 -3.31
CA ILE A 63 -19.33 -3.74 -2.23
C ILE A 63 -18.62 -4.52 -1.12
N PHE A 64 -19.20 -5.65 -0.68
CA PHE A 64 -18.58 -6.48 0.36
C PHE A 64 -17.22 -7.04 -0.07
N GLN A 65 -17.10 -7.50 -1.31
CA GLN A 65 -15.82 -7.97 -1.87
C GLN A 65 -14.76 -6.86 -1.90
N GLU A 66 -15.13 -5.64 -2.30
CA GLU A 66 -14.21 -4.50 -2.30
C GLU A 66 -13.67 -4.20 -0.90
N TYR A 67 -14.54 -4.19 0.12
CA TYR A 67 -14.11 -4.02 1.52
C TYR A 67 -13.22 -5.16 2.00
N LEU A 68 -13.56 -6.41 1.64
CA LEU A 68 -12.74 -7.57 1.97
C LEU A 68 -11.32 -7.44 1.38
N TYR A 69 -11.21 -7.04 0.11
CA TYR A 69 -9.91 -6.87 -0.55
C TYR A 69 -9.08 -5.77 0.11
N GLN A 70 -9.70 -4.66 0.52
CA GLN A 70 -9.02 -3.60 1.27
C GLN A 70 -8.47 -4.10 2.62
N GLU A 71 -9.25 -4.88 3.36
CA GLU A 71 -8.82 -5.41 4.67
C GLU A 71 -7.72 -6.48 4.54
N ILE A 72 -7.81 -7.35 3.53
CA ILE A 72 -6.73 -8.31 3.22
C ILE A 72 -5.44 -7.56 2.90
N ALA A 73 -5.52 -6.56 2.02
CA ALA A 73 -4.37 -5.76 1.63
C ALA A 73 -3.70 -5.07 2.84
N ARG A 74 -4.49 -4.48 3.73
CA ARG A 74 -4.01 -3.86 4.97
C ARG A 74 -3.35 -4.88 5.92
N LYS A 75 -3.92 -6.08 6.05
CA LYS A 75 -3.39 -7.13 6.93
C LYS A 75 -2.13 -7.79 6.41
N VAL A 76 -1.93 -7.84 5.10
CA VAL A 76 -0.75 -8.45 4.48
C VAL A 76 0.39 -7.44 4.41
N SER A 77 0.07 -6.16 4.20
CA SER A 77 1.05 -5.09 4.15
C SER A 77 1.83 -4.91 5.45
N GLY A 78 3.13 -4.66 5.32
CA GLY A 78 4.01 -4.27 6.45
C GLY A 78 4.39 -5.41 7.40
N LYS A 79 4.05 -6.66 7.08
CA LYS A 79 4.50 -7.85 7.82
C LYS A 79 5.96 -8.18 7.51
N ARG A 80 6.64 -8.89 8.43
CA ARG A 80 8.00 -9.38 8.18
C ARG A 80 8.02 -10.30 6.96
N GLY A 81 8.91 -10.02 6.01
CA GLY A 81 9.00 -10.75 4.74
C GLY A 81 7.99 -10.30 3.68
N SER A 82 7.24 -9.22 3.91
CA SER A 82 6.33 -8.66 2.92
C SER A 82 7.06 -7.91 1.81
N LEU A 83 6.35 -7.59 0.73
CA LEU A 83 6.90 -6.80 -0.37
C LEU A 83 7.33 -5.40 0.11
N ALA A 84 6.61 -4.80 1.06
CA ALA A 84 6.99 -3.51 1.63
C ALA A 84 8.39 -3.53 2.24
N GLU A 85 8.74 -4.59 2.98
CA GLU A 85 10.06 -4.74 3.59
C GLU A 85 11.14 -4.88 2.51
N TYR A 86 10.89 -5.69 1.48
CA TYR A 86 11.81 -5.82 0.36
C TYR A 86 12.01 -4.49 -0.38
N LEU A 87 10.93 -3.76 -0.65
CA LEU A 87 10.98 -2.44 -1.27
C LEU A 87 11.73 -1.44 -0.40
N TYR A 88 11.48 -1.43 0.91
CA TYR A 88 12.18 -0.58 1.87
C TYR A 88 13.69 -0.82 1.80
N GLN A 89 14.12 -2.09 1.91
CA GLN A 89 15.54 -2.44 1.90
C GLN A 89 16.24 -2.08 0.58
N ASN A 90 15.54 -2.21 -0.54
CA ASN A 90 16.09 -1.82 -1.85
C ASN A 90 16.17 -0.29 -2.00
N LEU A 91 15.12 0.43 -1.60
CA LEU A 91 15.06 1.88 -1.71
C LEU A 91 16.03 2.57 -0.73
N GLU A 92 16.16 2.08 0.50
CA GLU A 92 17.10 2.59 1.49
C GLU A 92 18.56 2.52 0.99
N LYS A 93 18.89 1.49 0.20
CA LYS A 93 20.23 1.34 -0.37
C LYS A 93 20.54 2.33 -1.49
N THR A 94 19.53 2.98 -2.06
CA THR A 94 19.72 3.92 -3.18
C THR A 94 20.43 5.20 -2.73
N PRO A 95 21.24 5.83 -3.61
CA PRO A 95 21.97 7.06 -3.27
C PRO A 95 21.05 8.20 -2.80
N TYR A 96 19.86 8.32 -3.37
CA TYR A 96 18.88 9.35 -3.03
C TYR A 96 18.46 9.29 -1.55
N PHE A 97 18.08 8.10 -1.07
CA PHE A 97 17.62 7.93 0.31
C PHE A 97 18.78 7.87 1.31
N LYS A 98 19.97 7.42 0.89
CA LYS A 98 21.19 7.52 1.70
C LYS A 98 21.56 8.96 2.04
N GLN A 99 21.56 9.84 1.04
CA GLN A 99 21.85 11.26 1.26
C GLN A 99 20.82 11.92 2.17
N LYS A 100 19.53 11.64 1.92
CA LYS A 100 18.44 12.23 2.72
C LYS A 100 18.44 11.77 4.19
N GLY A 101 18.87 10.53 4.46
CA GLY A 101 19.05 10.02 5.82
C GLY A 101 20.20 10.71 6.56
N GLN A 102 21.33 10.94 5.89
CA GLN A 102 22.50 11.59 6.49
C GLN A 102 22.25 13.07 6.82
N THR A 103 21.45 13.78 6.03
CA THR A 103 21.08 15.18 6.30
C THR A 103 20.14 15.33 7.50
N ALA A 104 19.38 14.29 7.84
CA ALA A 104 18.50 14.28 9.01
C ALA A 104 19.24 13.93 10.32
N GLU A 105 20.34 13.16 10.24
CA GLU A 105 21.16 12.80 11.40
C GLU A 105 22.12 13.93 11.84
N ASN A 106 22.35 14.94 10.99
CA ASN A 106 23.24 16.09 11.24
C ASN A 106 22.51 17.38 11.67
N LYS A 107 21.25 17.29 12.10
CA LYS A 107 20.45 18.40 12.66
C LYS A 107 19.95 18.05 14.06
#